data_AF-A0A7J6TN79-F1
#
_entry.id   AF-A0A7J6TN79-F1
#
_cell.length_a   1.000
_cell.length_b   1.000
_cell.length_c   1.000
_cell.angle_alpha   90.00
_cell.angle_beta   90.00
_cell.angle_gamma   90.00
#
_symmetry.space_group_name_H-M   'P 1'
#
loop_
_entity.id
_entity.type
_entity.pdbx_description
1 polymer ?
#
loop_
_entity_poly.entity_id
_entity_poly.type
_entity_poly.pdbx_seq_one_letter_code
_entity_poly.pdbx_strand_id
1 'polypeptide(L)'
;RFGRTVVHIAAEWENEEALGLILDYVGKEASALVLLPDATERLAIEYAANDDIKALLKEKAVTTDGSTEECPPAAVQEQKNSDESEWQSWEVDPTQLVIEEKVGSGITADVFRGTWRGTDVAIKKINWDPKEFESTEAAFHRELMIMAKCRHPNLVLFMGAATRTAPLMMVCEFCEGGTLFDLAHNKLHVDISWRQR
;
A
#
# COMPACT_ATOMS: atom_id res chain seq x y z
N ARG A 1 -11.87 -13.01 -10.85
CA ARG A 1 -11.25 -13.17 -9.51
C ARG A 1 -9.87 -12.53 -9.61
N PHE A 2 -9.73 -11.26 -9.21
CA PHE A 2 -8.51 -10.47 -9.43
C PHE A 2 -7.79 -10.26 -8.10
N GLY A 3 -6.44 -10.30 -8.11
CA GLY A 3 -5.58 -10.25 -6.92
C GLY A 3 -4.64 -11.46 -6.73
N ARG A 4 -4.64 -12.45 -7.63
CA ARG A 4 -3.72 -13.59 -7.56
C ARG A 4 -2.36 -13.21 -8.16
N THR A 5 -1.31 -13.27 -7.34
CA THR A 5 0.08 -13.18 -7.82
C THR A 5 0.51 -14.51 -8.43
N VAL A 6 1.63 -14.53 -9.14
CA VAL A 6 2.20 -15.77 -9.72
C VAL A 6 2.49 -16.83 -8.65
N VAL A 7 2.81 -16.42 -7.41
CA VAL A 7 2.97 -17.32 -6.25
C VAL A 7 1.64 -17.98 -5.87
N HIS A 8 0.54 -17.22 -5.85
CA HIS A 8 -0.80 -17.78 -5.57
C HIS A 8 -1.23 -18.79 -6.62
N ILE A 9 -0.94 -18.52 -7.91
CA ILE A 9 -1.31 -19.42 -9.01
C ILE A 9 -0.47 -20.70 -8.96
N ALA A 10 0.83 -20.58 -8.67
CA ALA A 10 1.71 -21.74 -8.53
C ALA A 10 1.32 -22.62 -7.33
N ALA A 11 0.95 -22.00 -6.20
CA ALA A 11 0.45 -22.72 -5.02
C ALA A 11 -0.91 -23.39 -5.26
N GLU A 12 -1.85 -22.71 -5.95
CA GLU A 12 -3.16 -23.27 -6.30
C GLU A 12 -3.07 -24.44 -7.28
N TRP A 13 -2.07 -24.43 -8.17
CA TRP A 13 -1.82 -25.52 -9.11
C TRP A 13 -0.92 -26.62 -8.55
N GLU A 14 -0.54 -26.53 -7.28
CA GLU A 14 0.31 -27.49 -6.58
C GLU A 14 1.63 -27.79 -7.31
N ASN A 15 2.18 -26.80 -7.99
CA ASN A 15 3.39 -26.96 -8.77
C ASN A 15 4.62 -26.54 -7.95
N GLU A 16 5.20 -27.54 -7.27
CA GLU A 16 6.37 -27.37 -6.40
C GLU A 16 7.59 -26.82 -7.14
N GLU A 17 7.86 -27.30 -8.36
CA GLU A 17 9.02 -26.87 -9.15
C GLU A 17 8.89 -25.40 -9.59
N ALA A 18 7.71 -25.00 -10.06
CA ALA A 18 7.43 -23.61 -10.40
C ALA A 18 7.50 -22.70 -9.18
N LEU A 19 6.95 -23.14 -8.03
CA LEU A 19 7.02 -22.39 -6.79
C LEU A 19 8.46 -22.24 -6.30
N GLY A 20 9.25 -23.32 -6.34
CA GLY A 20 10.66 -23.31 -5.99
C GLY A 20 11.48 -22.36 -6.85
N LEU A 21 11.26 -22.36 -8.17
CA LEU A 21 11.91 -21.42 -9.09
C LEU A 21 11.51 -19.97 -8.82
N ILE A 22 10.23 -19.70 -8.55
CA ILE A 22 9.76 -18.35 -8.21
C ILE A 22 10.40 -17.87 -6.90
N LEU A 23 10.42 -18.70 -5.87
CA LEU A 23 11.01 -18.37 -4.56
C LEU A 23 12.55 -18.27 -4.61
N ASP A 24 13.22 -19.03 -5.47
CA ASP A 24 14.68 -18.94 -5.68
C ASP A 24 15.05 -17.71 -6.50
N TYR A 25 14.24 -17.34 -7.49
CA TYR A 25 14.42 -16.11 -8.25
C TYR A 25 14.24 -14.87 -7.36
N VAL A 26 13.18 -14.84 -6.54
CA VAL A 26 12.90 -13.75 -5.59
C VAL A 26 13.97 -13.68 -4.49
N GLY A 27 14.51 -14.81 -4.02
CA GLY A 27 15.57 -14.84 -3.01
C GLY A 27 16.95 -14.39 -3.51
N LYS A 28 17.21 -14.42 -4.83
CA LYS A 28 18.50 -14.00 -5.43
C LYS A 28 18.55 -12.50 -5.72
N GLU A 29 17.42 -11.87 -5.96
CA GLU A 29 17.32 -10.41 -6.04
C GLU A 29 16.89 -9.88 -4.67
N ALA A 30 17.85 -9.51 -3.82
CA ALA A 30 17.54 -8.84 -2.55
C ALA A 30 16.73 -7.53 -2.72
N SER A 31 16.62 -7.00 -3.95
CA SER A 31 15.74 -5.90 -4.34
C SER A 31 14.29 -6.32 -4.64
N ALA A 32 14.06 -7.58 -5.02
CA ALA A 32 12.72 -8.13 -5.29
C ALA A 32 11.97 -8.50 -3.99
N LEU A 33 12.62 -8.41 -2.83
CA LEU A 33 12.01 -8.57 -1.51
C LEU A 33 10.92 -7.51 -1.21
N VAL A 34 10.78 -6.50 -2.06
CA VAL A 34 9.72 -5.47 -2.00
C VAL A 34 8.43 -5.92 -2.73
N LEU A 35 8.51 -6.93 -3.62
CA LEU A 35 7.36 -7.35 -4.44
C LEU A 35 6.41 -8.34 -3.78
N LEU A 36 6.78 -8.88 -2.62
CA LEU A 36 5.88 -9.67 -1.80
C LEU A 36 5.77 -8.96 -0.46
N PRO A 37 4.77 -8.09 -0.25
CA PRO A 37 4.43 -7.71 1.10
C PRO A 37 4.21 -9.01 1.89
N ASP A 38 4.75 -9.07 3.09
CA ASP A 38 4.81 -10.22 4.02
C ASP A 38 3.45 -10.95 4.24
N ALA A 39 2.34 -10.29 3.83
CA ALA A 39 1.00 -10.85 3.77
C ALA A 39 0.74 -11.83 2.60
N THR A 40 1.55 -11.82 1.54
CA THR A 40 1.30 -12.54 0.28
C THR A 40 1.65 -14.03 0.39
N GLU A 41 2.74 -14.36 1.09
CA GLU A 41 3.12 -15.75 1.38
C GLU A 41 2.12 -16.39 2.35
N ARG A 42 1.66 -15.63 3.35
CA ARG A 42 0.63 -16.06 4.30
C ARG A 42 -0.71 -16.40 3.63
N LEU A 43 -1.14 -15.62 2.64
CA LEU A 43 -2.33 -15.93 1.85
C LEU A 43 -2.11 -17.14 0.93
N ALA A 44 -0.92 -17.30 0.34
CA ALA A 44 -0.61 -18.47 -0.49
C ALA A 44 -0.67 -19.80 0.28
N ILE A 45 -0.33 -19.80 1.58
CA ILE A 45 -0.47 -20.95 2.48
C ILE A 45 -1.94 -21.42 2.60
N GLU A 46 -2.90 -20.50 2.57
CA GLU A 46 -4.33 -20.85 2.62
C GLU A 46 -4.83 -21.53 1.34
N TYR A 47 -4.17 -21.29 0.20
CA TYR A 47 -4.55 -21.87 -1.10
C TYR A 47 -3.87 -23.21 -1.40
N ALA A 48 -2.73 -23.51 -0.78
CA ALA A 48 -2.04 -24.77 -0.95
C ALA A 48 -2.81 -25.89 -0.24
N ALA A 49 -3.23 -26.94 -0.96
CA ALA A 49 -3.80 -28.14 -0.34
C ALA A 49 -2.70 -29.13 0.10
N ASN A 50 -1.58 -29.19 -0.63
CA ASN A 50 -0.40 -29.99 -0.27
C ASN A 50 0.37 -29.42 0.95
N ASP A 51 0.66 -30.28 1.93
CA ASP A 51 1.38 -29.93 3.15
C ASP A 51 2.88 -29.64 2.93
N ASP A 52 3.50 -30.21 1.90
CA ASP A 52 4.90 -29.95 1.55
C ASP A 52 5.07 -28.51 1.03
N ILE A 53 4.11 -28.03 0.24
CA ILE A 53 4.08 -26.65 -0.25
C ILE A 53 3.86 -25.66 0.90
N LYS A 54 3.00 -26.01 1.88
CA LYS A 54 2.82 -25.19 3.10
C LYS A 54 4.10 -25.13 3.92
N ALA A 55 4.85 -26.23 4.00
CA ALA A 55 6.11 -26.28 4.72
C ALA A 55 7.17 -25.39 4.05
N LEU A 56 7.31 -25.46 2.72
CA LEU A 56 8.24 -24.62 1.95
C LEU A 56 7.93 -23.12 2.10
N LEU A 57 6.65 -22.74 2.05
CA LEU A 57 6.25 -21.34 2.26
C LEU A 57 6.49 -20.88 3.71
N LYS A 58 6.27 -21.74 4.70
CA LYS A 58 6.55 -21.44 6.12
C LYS A 58 8.04 -21.33 6.42
N GLU A 59 8.86 -22.19 5.81
CA GLU A 59 10.31 -22.18 5.98
C GLU A 59 10.91 -20.89 5.44
N LYS A 60 10.52 -20.50 4.22
CA LYS A 60 10.99 -19.26 3.57
C LYS A 60 10.53 -18.00 4.32
N ALA A 61 9.28 -17.96 4.81
CA ALA A 61 8.75 -16.85 5.61
C ALA A 61 9.51 -16.63 6.94
N VAL A 62 10.24 -17.65 7.44
CA VAL A 62 11.01 -17.59 8.70
C VAL A 62 12.47 -17.17 8.46
N THR A 63 12.98 -17.20 7.22
CA THR A 63 14.42 -17.00 6.94
C THR A 63 14.91 -15.55 6.87
N THR A 64 14.12 -14.54 7.21
CA THR A 64 14.60 -13.16 7.42
C THR A 64 15.12 -12.92 8.84
N ASP A 65 15.99 -13.78 9.35
CA ASP A 65 16.90 -13.43 10.45
C ASP A 65 18.07 -14.44 10.52
N GLY A 66 19.30 -13.93 10.55
CA GLY A 66 20.38 -14.57 11.31
C GLY A 66 21.69 -14.83 10.57
N SER A 67 22.71 -14.03 10.90
CA SER A 67 23.98 -14.60 11.37
C SER A 67 24.26 -14.09 12.78
N THR A 68 24.17 -14.99 13.76
CA THR A 68 24.48 -14.81 15.18
C THR A 68 25.88 -15.34 15.47
N GLU A 69 26.75 -14.53 16.08
CA GLU A 69 27.77 -15.03 17.01
C GLU A 69 27.51 -14.42 18.40
N GLU A 70 27.45 -15.29 19.42
CA GLU A 70 27.03 -14.97 20.78
C GLU A 70 28.15 -14.35 21.64
N CYS A 71 27.78 -13.38 22.50
CA CYS A 71 28.51 -13.00 23.71
C CYS A 71 27.53 -12.40 24.78
N PRO A 72 27.91 -12.38 26.08
CA PRO A 72 27.07 -12.72 27.25
C PRO A 72 26.15 -11.58 27.76
N PRO A 73 25.23 -11.85 28.72
CA PRO A 73 23.99 -11.10 28.88
C PRO A 73 24.21 -9.79 29.65
N ALA A 74 24.11 -8.67 28.93
CA ALA A 74 23.97 -7.36 29.54
C ALA A 74 22.97 -6.53 28.73
N ALA A 75 21.74 -6.47 29.25
CA ALA A 75 20.73 -5.42 29.05
C ALA A 75 20.74 -4.71 27.68
N VAL A 76 20.06 -5.29 26.69
CA VAL A 76 19.52 -4.53 25.56
C VAL A 76 18.04 -4.86 25.48
N GLN A 77 17.20 -3.86 25.72
CA GLN A 77 15.76 -3.98 25.53
C GLN A 77 15.50 -4.12 24.03
N GLU A 78 14.89 -5.24 23.63
CA GLU A 78 14.40 -5.48 22.28
C GLU A 78 13.35 -4.42 21.89
N GLN A 79 13.74 -3.49 21.03
CA GLN A 79 12.80 -2.73 20.22
C GLN A 79 12.72 -3.40 18.85
N LYS A 80 11.89 -4.45 18.76
CA LYS A 80 11.51 -5.12 17.51
C LYS A 80 10.00 -5.41 17.63
N ASN A 81 9.14 -4.49 17.14
CA ASN A 81 7.71 -4.72 16.77
C ASN A 81 6.80 -3.47 16.57
N SER A 82 7.30 -2.22 16.58
CA SER A 82 6.39 -1.05 16.45
C SER A 82 5.92 -0.76 15.02
N ASP A 83 6.76 -0.97 14.00
CA ASP A 83 6.57 -0.30 12.71
C ASP A 83 5.60 -1.06 11.77
N GLU A 84 5.54 -2.40 11.83
CA GLU A 84 4.58 -3.18 11.04
C GLU A 84 3.13 -3.03 11.55
N SER A 85 2.96 -2.77 12.85
CA SER A 85 1.65 -2.57 13.47
C SER A 85 1.00 -1.26 13.02
N GLU A 86 1.79 -0.24 12.70
CA GLU A 86 1.29 1.06 12.23
C GLU A 86 0.68 0.96 10.83
N TRP A 87 1.26 0.16 9.93
CA TRP A 87 0.79 0.03 8.54
C TRP A 87 -0.55 -0.69 8.43
N GLN A 88 -0.83 -1.66 9.30
CA GLN A 88 -2.10 -2.38 9.28
C GLN A 88 -3.30 -1.51 9.68
N SER A 89 -3.06 -0.38 10.36
CA SER A 89 -4.14 0.44 10.92
C SER A 89 -4.91 1.27 9.89
N TRP A 90 -4.29 1.60 8.74
CA TRP A 90 -4.86 2.49 7.72
C TRP A 90 -5.14 1.80 6.38
N GLU A 91 -4.93 0.48 6.27
CA GLU A 91 -5.22 -0.26 5.05
C GLU A 91 -6.74 -0.33 4.80
N VAL A 92 -7.15 -0.01 3.57
CA VAL A 92 -8.54 0.02 3.12
C VAL A 92 -8.77 -1.07 2.10
N ASP A 93 -9.87 -1.81 2.27
CA ASP A 93 -10.36 -2.74 1.26
C ASP A 93 -10.88 -1.95 0.03
N PRO A 94 -10.29 -2.12 -1.17
CA PRO A 94 -10.72 -1.46 -2.38
C PRO A 94 -12.20 -1.68 -2.72
N THR A 95 -12.77 -2.82 -2.31
CA THR A 95 -14.18 -3.15 -2.60
C THR A 95 -15.16 -2.27 -1.84
N GLN A 96 -14.70 -1.59 -0.79
CA GLN A 96 -15.49 -0.63 -0.01
C GLN A 96 -15.45 0.79 -0.60
N LEU A 97 -14.61 1.02 -1.61
CA LEU A 97 -14.49 2.31 -2.28
C LEU A 97 -15.40 2.36 -3.50
N VAL A 98 -16.32 3.33 -3.51
CA VAL A 98 -17.11 3.66 -4.69
C VAL A 98 -16.43 4.84 -5.38
N ILE A 99 -15.85 4.60 -6.55
CA ILE A 99 -15.19 5.65 -7.35
C ILE A 99 -16.24 6.30 -8.26
N GLU A 100 -16.31 7.62 -8.24
CA GLU A 100 -17.28 8.42 -8.98
C GLU A 100 -16.56 9.25 -10.05
N GLU A 101 -16.77 10.56 -10.12
CA GLU A 101 -16.16 11.42 -11.13
C GLU A 101 -14.67 11.67 -10.89
N LYS A 102 -13.93 11.87 -11.99
CA LYS A 102 -12.55 12.36 -11.94
C LYS A 102 -12.56 13.86 -11.67
N VAL A 103 -11.96 14.27 -10.57
CA VAL A 103 -11.89 15.68 -10.13
C VAL A 103 -10.54 16.33 -10.41
N GLY A 104 -9.49 15.53 -10.62
CA GLY A 104 -8.15 16.02 -10.90
C GLY A 104 -7.31 15.01 -11.67
N SER A 105 -6.34 15.54 -12.43
CA SER A 105 -5.31 14.73 -13.08
C SER A 105 -3.96 15.39 -12.84
N GLY A 106 -3.02 14.61 -12.32
CA GLY A 106 -1.64 15.01 -12.13
C GLY A 106 -0.70 14.08 -12.87
N ILE A 107 0.60 14.38 -12.78
CA ILE A 107 1.65 13.56 -13.40
C ILE A 107 1.66 12.15 -12.79
N THR A 108 1.60 12.08 -11.46
CA THR A 108 1.78 10.84 -10.71
C THR A 108 0.49 10.12 -10.37
N ALA A 109 -0.65 10.81 -10.45
CA ALA A 109 -1.92 10.27 -10.00
C ALA A 109 -3.11 11.01 -10.61
N ASP A 110 -4.20 10.27 -10.71
CA ASP A 110 -5.52 10.83 -10.96
C ASP A 110 -6.32 10.86 -9.66
N VAL A 111 -7.05 11.95 -9.43
CA VAL A 111 -7.88 12.11 -8.24
C VAL A 111 -9.34 12.01 -8.65
N PHE A 112 -10.06 11.15 -7.95
CA PHE A 112 -11.49 10.92 -8.14
C PHE A 112 -12.23 11.35 -6.88
N ARG A 113 -13.45 11.84 -7.04
CA ARG A 113 -14.43 11.83 -5.96
C ARG A 113 -14.92 10.40 -5.77
N GLY A 114 -15.33 10.07 -4.56
CA GLY A 114 -15.96 8.80 -4.29
C GLY A 114 -16.57 8.74 -2.91
N THR A 115 -17.12 7.57 -2.60
CA THR A 115 -17.73 7.30 -1.30
C THR A 115 -17.01 6.14 -0.62
N TRP A 116 -16.64 6.31 0.65
CA TRP A 116 -16.14 5.24 1.51
C TRP A 116 -16.99 5.14 2.77
N ARG A 117 -17.66 4.00 2.98
CA ARG A 117 -18.56 3.75 4.13
C ARG A 117 -19.59 4.89 4.36
N GLY A 118 -20.11 5.47 3.28
CA GLY A 118 -21.07 6.56 3.30
C GLY A 118 -20.47 7.96 3.56
N THR A 119 -19.15 8.08 3.60
CA THR A 119 -18.43 9.37 3.69
C THR A 119 -17.91 9.77 2.31
N ASP A 120 -18.08 11.04 1.94
CA ASP A 120 -17.53 11.61 0.71
C ASP A 120 -16.00 11.77 0.84
N VAL A 121 -15.26 11.27 -0.15
CA VAL A 121 -13.80 11.14 -0.09
C VAL A 121 -13.14 11.47 -1.42
N ALA A 122 -11.91 11.96 -1.34
CA ALA A 122 -11.00 12.05 -2.46
C ALA A 122 -10.17 10.76 -2.56
N ILE A 123 -10.25 10.09 -3.71
CA ILE A 123 -9.50 8.86 -4.01
C ILE A 123 -8.40 9.21 -4.99
N LYS A 124 -7.17 9.29 -4.49
CA LYS A 124 -5.96 9.50 -5.31
C LYS A 124 -5.46 8.15 -5.80
N LYS A 125 -5.67 7.86 -7.09
CA LYS A 125 -5.25 6.64 -7.77
C LYS A 125 -3.93 6.87 -8.48
N ILE A 126 -2.92 6.08 -8.14
CA ILE A 126 -1.59 6.23 -8.73
C ILE A 126 -1.58 5.77 -10.19
N ASN A 127 -0.98 6.58 -11.05
CA ASN A 127 -0.78 6.24 -12.45
C ASN A 127 0.35 5.23 -12.54
N TRP A 128 0.00 4.01 -12.92
CA TRP A 128 0.92 2.90 -12.95
C TRP A 128 1.66 2.82 -14.29
N ASP A 129 2.99 2.96 -14.28
CA ASP A 129 3.83 2.56 -15.41
C ASP A 129 4.48 1.20 -15.10
N PRO A 130 4.13 0.13 -15.85
CA PRO A 130 4.76 -1.18 -15.69
C PRO A 130 6.29 -1.17 -15.81
N LYS A 131 6.89 -0.16 -16.46
CA LYS A 131 8.34 -0.04 -16.61
C LYS A 131 9.05 0.60 -15.43
N GLU A 132 8.32 1.33 -14.58
CA GLU A 132 8.87 2.06 -13.43
C GLU A 132 8.21 1.63 -12.11
N PHE A 133 7.80 0.36 -12.03
CA PHE A 133 7.06 -0.22 -10.92
C PHE A 133 7.68 0.13 -9.56
N GLU A 134 8.95 -0.24 -9.35
CA GLU A 134 9.63 -0.08 -8.05
C GLU A 134 9.75 1.39 -7.64
N SER A 135 10.05 2.25 -8.62
CA SER A 135 10.17 3.70 -8.42
C SER A 135 8.82 4.32 -8.04
N THR A 136 7.75 3.91 -8.72
CA THR A 136 6.38 4.41 -8.51
C THR A 136 5.84 3.97 -7.17
N GLU A 137 6.04 2.70 -6.81
CA GLU A 137 5.63 2.16 -5.52
C GLU A 137 6.39 2.82 -4.36
N ALA A 138 7.71 2.96 -4.47
CA ALA A 138 8.51 3.63 -3.44
C ALA A 138 8.11 5.11 -3.27
N ALA A 139 7.80 5.80 -4.37
CA ALA A 139 7.29 7.17 -4.33
C ALA A 139 5.94 7.26 -3.62
N PHE A 140 5.03 6.33 -3.91
CA PHE A 140 3.74 6.24 -3.25
C PHE A 140 3.87 5.98 -1.75
N HIS A 141 4.69 5.00 -1.35
CA HIS A 141 4.92 4.70 0.06
C HIS A 141 5.50 5.90 0.81
N ARG A 142 6.44 6.64 0.21
CA ARG A 142 6.95 7.89 0.81
C ARG A 142 5.83 8.90 1.05
N GLU A 143 4.98 9.13 0.07
CA GLU A 143 3.86 10.07 0.20
C GLU A 143 2.89 9.62 1.29
N LEU A 144 2.57 8.32 1.31
CA LEU A 144 1.71 7.69 2.30
C LEU A 144 2.24 7.85 3.72
N MET A 145 3.53 7.60 3.95
CA MET A 145 4.15 7.76 5.27
C MET A 145 4.12 9.19 5.78
N ILE A 146 4.23 10.18 4.90
CA ILE A 146 4.12 11.60 5.26
C ILE A 146 2.68 11.90 5.69
N MET A 147 1.71 11.50 4.87
CA MET A 147 0.28 11.75 5.13
C MET A 147 -0.19 11.05 6.40
N ALA A 148 0.26 9.81 6.66
CA ALA A 148 -0.11 9.06 7.86
C ALA A 148 0.39 9.72 9.16
N LYS A 149 1.53 10.43 9.11
CA LYS A 149 2.11 11.10 10.29
C LYS A 149 1.57 12.52 10.52
N CYS A 150 0.87 13.10 9.56
CA CYS A 150 0.40 14.48 9.62
C CYS A 150 -1.09 14.55 9.97
N ARG A 151 -1.43 15.08 11.15
CA ARG A 151 -2.83 15.34 11.54
C ARG A 151 -2.96 16.76 12.08
N HIS A 152 -3.59 17.63 11.31
CA HIS A 152 -3.77 19.04 11.65
C HIS A 152 -5.08 19.58 11.04
N PRO A 153 -5.83 20.46 11.71
CA PRO A 153 -7.13 20.98 11.21
C PRO A 153 -7.07 21.74 9.89
N ASN A 154 -5.88 22.17 9.45
CA ASN A 154 -5.66 22.90 8.19
C ASN A 154 -4.93 22.06 7.13
N LEU A 155 -4.79 20.75 7.36
CA LEU A 155 -4.25 19.80 6.38
C LEU A 155 -5.36 18.83 5.99
N VAL A 156 -5.34 18.40 4.74
CA VAL A 156 -6.27 17.39 4.23
C VAL A 156 -6.11 16.12 5.07
N LEU A 157 -7.22 15.67 5.66
CA LEU A 157 -7.28 14.47 6.47
C LEU A 157 -7.01 13.24 5.61
N PHE A 158 -5.91 12.56 5.92
CA PHE A 158 -5.66 11.19 5.47
C PHE A 158 -6.59 10.22 6.22
N MET A 159 -7.24 9.33 5.46
CA MET A 159 -8.22 8.38 6.00
C MET A 159 -7.76 6.93 5.86
N GLY A 160 -7.00 6.62 4.79
CA GLY A 160 -6.46 5.29 4.58
C GLY A 160 -5.87 5.11 3.18
N ALA A 161 -5.38 3.92 2.88
CA ALA A 161 -4.86 3.58 1.56
C ALA A 161 -5.12 2.11 1.21
N ALA A 162 -5.26 1.84 -0.08
CA ALA A 162 -5.26 0.49 -0.63
C ALA A 162 -3.89 0.23 -1.26
N THR A 163 -3.10 -0.62 -0.61
CA THR A 163 -1.69 -0.84 -0.97
C THR A 163 -1.41 -2.28 -1.38
N ARG A 164 -2.28 -3.21 -0.97
CA ARG A 164 -2.14 -4.65 -1.24
C ARG A 164 -2.44 -5.06 -2.68
N THR A 165 -3.20 -4.27 -3.41
CA THR A 165 -3.63 -4.60 -4.77
C THR A 165 -3.56 -3.40 -5.69
N ALA A 166 -3.08 -3.60 -6.91
CA ALA A 166 -3.18 -2.59 -7.94
C ALA A 166 -4.65 -2.37 -8.36
N PRO A 167 -5.06 -1.13 -8.65
CA PRO A 167 -4.25 0.09 -8.57
C PRO A 167 -4.04 0.57 -7.12
N LEU A 168 -2.85 1.09 -6.81
CA LEU A 168 -2.58 1.73 -5.52
C LEU A 168 -3.43 2.99 -5.37
N MET A 169 -4.09 3.13 -4.22
CA MET A 169 -5.00 4.25 -3.96
C MET A 169 -4.78 4.83 -2.57
N MET A 170 -4.89 6.14 -2.45
CA MET A 170 -4.92 6.87 -1.18
C MET A 170 -6.29 7.53 -1.01
N VAL A 171 -6.84 7.43 0.19
CA VAL A 171 -8.16 7.92 0.57
C VAL A 171 -7.98 9.09 1.53
N CYS A 172 -8.51 10.24 1.15
CA CYS A 172 -8.48 11.47 1.92
C CYS A 172 -9.89 12.08 2.01
N GLU A 173 -10.08 13.05 2.91
CA GLU A 173 -11.31 13.85 2.87
C GLU A 173 -11.47 14.57 1.52
N PHE A 174 -12.71 14.73 1.07
CA PHE A 174 -13.02 15.50 -0.12
C PHE A 174 -13.21 16.99 0.22
N CYS A 175 -12.49 17.86 -0.47
CA CYS A 175 -12.58 19.31 -0.30
C CYS A 175 -13.41 19.94 -1.43
N GLU A 176 -14.70 20.23 -1.17
CA GLU A 176 -15.63 20.79 -2.17
C GLU A 176 -15.23 22.19 -2.69
N GLY A 177 -14.38 22.91 -1.95
CA GLY A 177 -13.92 24.26 -2.28
C GLY A 177 -12.96 24.37 -3.47
N GLY A 178 -12.69 23.27 -4.17
CA GLY A 178 -11.77 23.22 -5.30
C GLY A 178 -10.32 23.58 -4.93
N THR A 179 -9.52 23.93 -5.93
CA THR A 179 -8.12 24.30 -5.70
C THR A 179 -7.98 25.78 -5.35
N LEU A 180 -6.98 26.13 -4.53
CA LEU A 180 -6.63 27.52 -4.27
C LEU A 180 -6.31 28.28 -5.58
N PHE A 181 -5.76 27.59 -6.58
CA PHE A 181 -5.51 28.17 -7.89
C PHE A 181 -6.81 28.62 -8.57
N ASP A 182 -7.85 27.79 -8.55
CA ASP A 182 -9.15 28.13 -9.13
C ASP A 182 -9.82 29.29 -8.38
N LEU A 183 -9.69 29.31 -7.06
CA LEU A 183 -10.17 30.39 -6.21
C LEU A 183 -9.47 31.71 -6.53
N ALA A 184 -8.13 31.71 -6.59
CA ALA A 184 -7.34 32.91 -6.87
C ALA A 184 -7.58 33.48 -8.28
N HIS A 185 -7.97 32.64 -9.23
CA HIS A 185 -8.27 33.05 -10.61
C HIS A 185 -9.76 33.31 -10.87
N ASN A 186 -10.56 33.50 -9.81
CA ASN A 186 -12.00 33.77 -9.88
C ASN A 186 -12.80 32.74 -10.70
N LYS A 187 -12.32 31.49 -10.76
CA LYS A 187 -13.06 30.39 -11.40
C LYS A 187 -14.11 29.80 -10.46
N LEU A 188 -13.98 30.06 -9.16
CA LEU A 188 -14.93 29.68 -8.12
C LEU A 188 -15.62 30.92 -7.57
N HIS A 189 -16.95 30.89 -7.51
CA HIS A 189 -17.73 31.98 -6.95
C HIS A 189 -17.91 31.76 -5.44
N VAL A 190 -16.83 31.93 -4.69
CA VAL A 190 -16.83 31.82 -3.22
C VAL A 190 -16.69 33.22 -2.63
N ASP A 191 -17.63 33.61 -1.77
CA ASP A 191 -17.56 34.88 -1.05
C ASP A 191 -16.52 34.81 0.06
N ILE A 192 -15.30 35.23 -0.26
CA ILE A 192 -14.18 35.31 0.67
C ILE A 192 -14.22 36.65 1.40
N SER A 193 -14.35 36.64 2.74
CA SER A 193 -14.23 37.87 3.55
C SER A 193 -12.81 38.44 3.50
N TRP A 194 -12.63 39.73 3.79
CA TRP A 194 -11.30 40.36 3.78
C TRP A 194 -10.27 39.67 4.69
N ARG A 195 -10.69 39.04 5.80
CA ARG A 195 -9.78 38.29 6.68
C ARG A 195 -9.29 36.97 6.07
N GLN A 196 -9.98 36.47 5.06
CA GLN A 196 -9.68 35.24 4.34
C GLN A 196 -9.00 35.51 2.97
N ARG A 197 -8.90 36.78 2.55
CA ARG A 197 -8.14 37.24 1.38
C ARG A 197 -6.70 37.55 1.78
#